data_AF-A0A2S6AMB2-F1
#
_entry.id   AF-A0A2S6AMB2-F1
#
_cell.length_a   1.000
_cell.length_b   1.000
_cell.length_c   1.000
_cell.angle_alpha   90.00
_cell.angle_beta   90.00
_cell.angle_gamma   90.00
#
_symmetry.space_group_name_H-M   'P 1'
#
loop_
_entity.id
_entity.type
_entity.pdbx_description
1 polymer ?
#
loop_
_entity_poly.entity_id
_entity_poly.type
_entity_poly.pdbx_seq_one_letter_code
_entity_poly.pdbx_strand_id
1 'polypeptide(L)'
;MDLHCKQTDPLRGNDDPHLPLVTCNSDGTHRLILEPSRLDGTEITSATPTTEPGRDAGVTIKFKSADAWARLTTNYPYHQIAFTIDTTVVSAPVIQPGTQLGAETTISGNLTPDQAKELARTINQSTLPLAAHTTVIEVLRPTR
;
A
#
# COMPACT_ATOMS: atom_id res chain seq x y z
N MET A 1 -6.76 3.16 24.64
CA MET A 1 -7.40 3.36 23.33
C MET A 1 -7.33 2.03 22.61
N ASP A 2 -8.43 1.28 22.61
CA ASP A 2 -8.50 -0.01 21.93
C ASP A 2 -8.89 0.24 20.47
N LEU A 3 -7.95 0.03 19.55
CA LEU A 3 -8.26 0.00 18.13
C LEU A 3 -9.15 -1.23 17.88
N HIS A 4 -10.41 -1.01 17.49
CA HIS A 4 -11.31 -2.09 17.09
C HIS A 4 -11.23 -2.20 15.57
N CYS A 5 -10.59 -3.25 15.05
CA CYS A 5 -10.40 -3.44 13.60
C CYS A 5 -11.69 -3.56 12.76
N LYS A 6 -12.85 -3.58 13.42
CA LYS A 6 -14.18 -3.58 12.78
C LYS A 6 -14.84 -2.20 12.76
N GLN A 7 -14.21 -1.20 13.38
CA GLN A 7 -14.72 0.16 13.45
C GLN A 7 -14.18 0.97 12.26
N THR A 8 -14.97 1.93 11.79
CA THR A 8 -14.54 2.82 10.70
C THR A 8 -13.27 3.57 11.12
N ASP A 9 -12.23 3.47 10.29
CA ASP A 9 -10.96 4.16 10.52
C ASP A 9 -11.12 5.67 10.27
N PRO A 10 -10.95 6.52 11.31
CA PRO A 10 -11.06 7.98 11.16
C PRO A 10 -9.89 8.60 10.36
N LEU A 11 -8.78 7.90 10.18
CA LEU A 11 -7.60 8.37 9.45
C LEU A 11 -7.59 7.88 8.00
N ARG A 12 -8.60 7.13 7.56
CA ARG A 12 -8.66 6.56 6.22
C ARG A 12 -8.46 7.62 5.12
N GLY A 13 -7.33 7.54 4.42
CA GLY A 13 -6.96 8.46 3.34
C GLY A 13 -6.55 9.87 3.79
N ASN A 14 -6.36 10.07 5.10
CA ASN A 14 -5.94 11.34 5.71
C ASN A 14 -4.90 11.10 6.81
N ASP A 15 -4.14 10.01 6.74
CA ASP A 15 -3.01 9.75 7.62
C ASP A 15 -1.82 10.63 7.26
N ASP A 16 -1.02 10.97 8.28
CA ASP A 16 0.26 11.66 8.09
C ASP A 16 1.37 10.61 7.90
N PRO A 17 1.99 10.50 6.71
CA PRO A 17 3.02 9.51 6.44
C PRO A 17 4.28 9.71 7.30
N HIS A 18 4.45 10.85 7.97
CA HIS A 18 5.59 11.14 8.84
C HIS A 18 5.37 10.74 10.30
N LEU A 19 4.17 10.28 10.66
CA LEU A 19 3.83 9.83 12.01
C LEU A 19 3.65 8.30 12.06
N PRO A 20 3.89 7.66 13.21
CA PRO A 20 3.55 6.25 13.40
C PRO A 20 2.04 6.02 13.21
N LEU A 21 1.68 4.94 12.51
CA LEU A 21 0.30 4.58 12.22
C LEU A 21 -0.08 3.31 12.99
N VAL A 22 -1.14 3.39 13.81
CA VAL A 22 -1.76 2.20 14.43
C VAL A 22 -2.94 1.79 13.56
N THR A 23 -2.87 0.61 12.97
CA THR A 23 -3.87 0.15 11.99
C THR A 23 -4.13 -1.35 12.10
N CYS A 24 -4.99 -1.88 11.23
CA CYS A 24 -5.30 -3.28 11.11
C CYS A 24 -4.91 -3.84 9.74
N ASN A 25 -4.75 -5.16 9.66
CA ASN A 25 -4.67 -5.86 8.39
C ASN A 25 -6.03 -5.88 7.68
N SER A 26 -6.01 -6.19 6.38
CA SER A 26 -7.21 -6.32 5.53
C SER A 26 -8.30 -7.22 6.10
N ASP A 27 -7.92 -8.27 6.83
CA ASP A 27 -8.87 -9.24 7.40
C ASP A 27 -9.44 -8.79 8.76
N GLY A 28 -8.94 -7.67 9.30
CA GLY A 28 -9.34 -7.11 10.58
C GLY A 28 -9.01 -7.98 11.79
N THR A 29 -8.12 -8.95 11.63
CA THR A 29 -7.75 -9.94 12.66
C THR A 29 -6.56 -9.50 13.51
N HIS A 30 -5.70 -8.63 12.97
CA HIS A 30 -4.46 -8.21 13.62
C HIS A 30 -4.34 -6.70 13.64
N ARG A 31 -3.95 -6.17 14.81
CA ARG A 31 -3.52 -4.78 14.97
C ARG A 31 -2.02 -4.70 14.74
N LEU A 32 -1.61 -3.72 13.96
CA LEU A 32 -0.22 -3.42 13.65
C LEU A 32 0.11 -1.99 14.06
N ILE A 33 1.33 -1.79 14.53
CA ILE A 33 1.92 -0.47 14.74
C ILE A 33 3.00 -0.34 13.68
N LEU A 34 2.83 0.64 12.79
CA LEU A 34 3.76 0.93 11.71
C LEU A 34 4.61 2.13 12.09
N GLU A 35 5.90 2.06 11.78
CA GLU A 35 6.75 3.24 11.78
C GLU A 35 6.30 4.24 10.70
N PRO A 36 6.73 5.52 10.77
CA PRO A 36 6.53 6.47 9.68
C PRO A 36 6.90 5.88 8.33
N SER A 37 6.10 6.21 7.31
CA SER A 37 6.32 5.72 5.96
C SER A 37 7.71 6.13 5.46
N ARG A 38 8.39 5.17 4.84
CA ARG A 38 9.72 5.36 4.23
C ARG A 38 9.65 5.55 2.73
N LEU A 39 8.58 5.08 2.10
CA LEU A 39 8.34 5.19 0.66
C LEU A 39 6.89 5.57 0.42
N ASP A 40 6.70 6.65 -0.33
CA ASP A 40 5.39 7.13 -0.75
C ASP A 40 4.94 6.37 -2.01
N GLY A 41 3.62 6.22 -2.19
CA GLY A 41 3.02 5.76 -3.44
C GLY A 41 3.42 6.62 -4.65
N THR A 42 3.84 7.88 -4.45
CA THR A 42 4.42 8.70 -5.53
C THR A 42 5.74 8.14 -6.08
N GLU A 43 6.44 7.28 -5.34
CA GLU A 43 7.67 6.61 -5.81
C GLU A 43 7.34 5.38 -6.66
N ILE A 44 6.08 4.99 -6.78
CA ILE A 44 5.64 3.86 -7.60
C ILE A 44 5.34 4.35 -9.03
N THR A 45 5.87 3.63 -10.01
CA THR A 45 5.61 3.82 -11.45
C THR A 45 4.40 3.00 -11.91
N SER A 46 4.32 1.74 -11.48
CA SER A 46 3.24 0.84 -11.90
C SER A 46 3.13 -0.37 -10.98
N ALA A 47 1.94 -0.91 -10.86
CA ALA A 47 1.66 -2.22 -10.24
C ALA A 47 1.04 -3.17 -11.28
N THR A 48 1.58 -4.37 -11.40
CA THR A 48 1.15 -5.40 -12.35
C THR A 48 0.75 -6.67 -11.61
N PRO A 49 -0.50 -7.15 -11.75
CA PRO A 49 -0.92 -8.38 -11.10
C PRO A 49 -0.41 -9.61 -11.85
N THR A 50 -0.02 -10.65 -11.11
CA THR A 50 0.24 -11.99 -11.62
C THR A 50 -1.02 -12.84 -11.40
N THR A 51 -1.61 -13.33 -12.49
CA THR A 51 -2.85 -14.13 -12.45
C THR A 51 -2.78 -15.38 -13.33
N GLU A 52 -1.57 -15.80 -13.69
CA GLU A 52 -1.36 -16.92 -14.60
C GLU A 52 -1.72 -18.25 -13.93
N PRO A 53 -2.43 -19.17 -14.61
CA PRO A 53 -2.71 -20.49 -14.07
C PRO A 53 -1.41 -21.24 -13.71
N GLY A 54 -1.33 -21.75 -12.48
CA GLY A 54 -0.15 -22.46 -11.98
C GLY A 54 0.97 -21.57 -11.43
N ARG A 55 0.77 -20.25 -11.34
CA ARG A 55 1.61 -19.34 -10.55
C ARG A 55 0.84 -18.80 -9.37
N ASP A 56 1.54 -18.54 -8.27
CA ASP A 56 0.96 -17.86 -7.11
C ASP A 56 0.53 -16.45 -7.50
N ALA A 57 -0.69 -16.06 -7.11
CA ALA A 57 -1.18 -14.72 -7.35
C ALA A 57 -0.41 -13.71 -6.49
N GLY A 58 -0.06 -12.59 -7.12
CA GLY A 58 0.79 -11.56 -6.55
C GLY A 58 0.71 -10.26 -7.33
N VAL A 59 1.36 -9.21 -6.84
CA VAL A 59 1.43 -7.91 -7.52
C VAL A 59 2.88 -7.46 -7.58
N THR A 60 3.42 -7.34 -8.78
CA THR A 60 4.74 -6.75 -8.99
C THR A 60 4.61 -5.23 -9.03
N ILE A 61 5.24 -4.57 -8.08
CA ILE A 61 5.36 -3.12 -7.99
C ILE A 61 6.67 -2.71 -8.62
N LYS A 62 6.62 -1.70 -9.47
CA LYS A 62 7.78 -1.02 -10.05
C LYS A 62 7.90 0.38 -9.47
N PHE A 63 9.05 0.70 -8.90
CA PHE A 63 9.41 2.00 -8.37
C PHE A 63 10.08 2.88 -9.44
N LYS A 64 10.00 4.20 -9.26
CA LYS A 64 10.67 5.20 -10.09
C LYS A 64 12.18 5.18 -9.90
N SER A 65 12.62 4.95 -8.66
CA SER A 65 14.04 4.86 -8.29
C SER A 65 14.35 3.51 -7.63
N ALA A 66 15.27 2.75 -8.23
CA ALA A 66 15.80 1.53 -7.64
C ALA A 66 16.52 1.81 -6.31
N ASP A 67 17.13 2.99 -6.18
CA ASP A 67 17.96 3.35 -5.03
C ASP A 67 17.13 3.49 -3.74
N ALA A 68 15.91 4.01 -3.85
CA ALA A 68 15.04 4.19 -2.68
C ALA A 68 14.63 2.84 -2.08
N TRP A 69 14.19 1.90 -2.92
CA TRP A 69 13.83 0.55 -2.53
C TRP A 69 15.04 -0.27 -2.04
N ALA A 70 16.16 -0.19 -2.75
CA ALA A 70 17.40 -0.87 -2.36
C ALA A 70 17.93 -0.35 -1.01
N ARG A 71 17.90 0.96 -0.77
CA ARG A 71 18.28 1.55 0.53
C ARG A 71 17.35 1.08 1.65
N LEU A 72 16.04 1.04 1.41
CA LEU A 72 15.09 0.58 2.42
C LEU A 72 15.37 -0.87 2.81
N THR A 73 15.44 -1.76 1.82
CA THR A 73 15.65 -3.20 2.05
C THR A 73 17.01 -3.53 2.64
N THR A 74 18.04 -2.73 2.33
CA THR A 74 19.38 -2.85 2.94
C THR A 74 19.40 -2.41 4.41
N ASN A 75 18.63 -1.39 4.78
CA ASN A 75 18.61 -0.86 6.15
C ASN A 75 17.73 -1.70 7.10
N TYR A 76 16.78 -2.46 6.55
CA TYR A 76 15.81 -3.24 7.33
C TYR A 76 15.81 -4.73 6.98
N PRO A 77 16.96 -5.42 6.94
CA PRO A 77 16.99 -6.83 6.61
C PRO A 77 16.17 -7.64 7.62
N TYR A 78 15.45 -8.66 7.16
CA TYR A 78 14.59 -9.53 7.99
C TYR A 78 13.38 -8.85 8.64
N HIS A 79 13.14 -7.56 8.39
CA HIS A 79 11.95 -6.88 8.90
C HIS A 79 10.75 -7.08 7.98
N GLN A 80 9.54 -6.92 8.52
CA GLN A 80 8.32 -6.83 7.72
C GLN A 80 8.14 -5.42 7.19
N ILE A 81 7.96 -5.27 5.87
CA ILE A 81 7.53 -4.00 5.27
C ILE A 81 6.03 -4.09 5.07
N ALA A 82 5.28 -3.26 5.79
CA ALA A 82 3.85 -3.13 5.55
C ALA A 82 3.59 -2.26 4.32
N PHE A 83 2.77 -2.78 3.41
CA PHE A 83 2.14 -2.01 2.34
C PHE A 83 0.75 -1.60 2.81
N THR A 84 0.52 -0.30 2.90
CA THR A 84 -0.75 0.28 3.32
C THR A 84 -1.47 0.97 2.18
N ILE A 85 -2.79 0.80 2.12
CA ILE A 85 -3.68 1.52 1.22
C ILE A 85 -4.81 2.06 2.08
N ASP A 86 -5.06 3.37 2.02
CA ASP A 86 -6.07 4.03 2.86
C ASP A 86 -5.97 3.55 4.31
N THR A 87 -4.80 3.72 4.93
CA THR A 87 -4.42 3.22 6.25
C THR A 87 -4.46 1.71 6.48
N THR A 88 -5.03 0.88 5.60
CA THR A 88 -5.18 -0.57 5.79
C THR A 88 -3.96 -1.35 5.31
N VAL A 89 -3.43 -2.27 6.12
CA VAL A 89 -2.31 -3.13 5.70
C VAL A 89 -2.82 -4.24 4.77
N VAL A 90 -2.48 -4.13 3.49
CA VAL A 90 -2.86 -5.10 2.45
C VAL A 90 -1.83 -6.23 2.30
N SER A 91 -0.58 -5.99 2.68
CA SER A 91 0.45 -7.01 2.75
C SER A 91 1.59 -6.56 3.66
N ALA A 92 2.28 -7.51 4.29
CA ALA A 92 3.43 -7.23 5.14
C ALA A 92 4.54 -8.29 4.97
N PRO A 93 5.13 -8.42 3.76
CA PRO A 93 6.15 -9.43 3.52
C PRO A 93 7.42 -9.15 4.34
N VAL A 94 8.09 -10.23 4.72
CA VAL A 94 9.42 -10.16 5.34
C VAL A 94 10.46 -9.92 4.24
N ILE A 95 11.34 -8.93 4.44
CA ILE A 95 12.47 -8.70 3.55
C ILE A 95 13.41 -9.90 3.63
N GLN A 96 13.61 -10.56 2.50
CA GLN A 96 14.62 -11.61 2.39
C GLN A 96 16.02 -10.97 2.35
N PRO A 97 17.01 -11.57 3.04
CA PRO A 97 18.38 -11.06 3.04
C PRO A 97 19.01 -11.11 1.64
N GLY A 98 19.67 -10.02 1.26
CA GLY A 98 20.34 -9.86 -0.02
C GLY A 98 20.02 -8.51 -0.65
N THR A 99 20.90 -8.01 -1.51
CA THR A 99 20.62 -6.79 -2.28
C THR A 99 19.45 -7.09 -3.21
N GLN A 100 18.29 -6.48 -2.96
CA GLN A 100 17.19 -6.46 -3.90
C GLN A 100 17.65 -5.62 -5.10
N LEU A 101 18.30 -6.27 -6.06
CA LEU A 101 18.81 -5.65 -7.28
C LEU A 101 17.62 -5.39 -8.20
N GLY A 102 17.12 -4.16 -8.18
CA GLY A 102 16.06 -3.74 -9.09
C GLY A 102 15.16 -2.67 -8.49
N ALA A 103 14.40 -2.01 -9.37
CA ALA A 103 13.33 -1.11 -8.98
C ALA A 103 12.00 -1.85 -8.81
N GLU A 104 12.01 -3.17 -8.61
CA GLU A 104 10.78 -3.98 -8.61
C GLU A 104 10.71 -4.86 -7.36
N THR A 105 9.50 -5.02 -6.81
CA THR A 105 9.21 -5.95 -5.71
C THR A 105 7.88 -6.64 -5.97
N THR A 106 7.75 -7.88 -5.53
CA THR A 106 6.48 -8.61 -5.64
C THR A 106 5.81 -8.66 -4.28
N ILE A 107 4.59 -8.12 -4.19
CA ILE A 107 3.66 -8.40 -3.11
C ILE A 107 3.12 -9.81 -3.33
N SER A 108 3.36 -10.67 -2.36
CA SER A 108 2.88 -12.06 -2.34
C SER A 108 2.18 -12.35 -1.01
N GLY A 109 1.41 -13.44 -0.98
CA GLY A 109 0.79 -13.95 0.24
C GLY A 109 -0.69 -14.20 0.05
N ASN A 110 -1.08 -15.47 -0.13
CA ASN A 110 -2.46 -15.97 -0.19
C ASN A 110 -3.48 -15.08 -0.93
N LEU A 111 -3.04 -14.34 -1.95
CA LEU A 111 -3.93 -13.55 -2.78
C LEU A 111 -4.63 -14.48 -3.77
N THR A 112 -5.90 -14.22 -4.06
CA THR A 112 -6.55 -14.77 -5.25
C THR A 112 -6.20 -13.94 -6.49
N PRO A 113 -6.32 -14.48 -7.71
CA PRO A 113 -6.11 -13.73 -8.94
C PRO A 113 -6.93 -12.43 -9.02
N ASP A 114 -8.17 -12.45 -8.51
CA ASP A 114 -9.03 -11.26 -8.51
C ASP A 114 -8.62 -10.25 -7.44
N GLN A 115 -8.18 -10.71 -6.26
CA GLN A 115 -7.59 -9.84 -5.24
C GLN A 115 -6.30 -9.17 -5.75
N ALA A 116 -5.44 -9.91 -6.46
CA ALA A 116 -4.23 -9.35 -7.05
C ALA A 116 -4.55 -8.27 -8.09
N LYS A 117 -5.52 -8.50 -8.98
CA LYS A 117 -5.98 -7.50 -9.97
C LYS A 117 -6.50 -6.23 -9.30
N GLU A 118 -7.36 -6.39 -8.30
CA GLU A 118 -7.96 -5.27 -7.60
C GLU A 118 -6.89 -4.47 -6.85
N LEU A 119 -5.98 -5.17 -6.16
CA LEU A 119 -4.86 -4.54 -5.46
C LEU A 119 -3.96 -3.73 -6.42
N ALA A 120 -3.60 -4.31 -7.56
CA ALA A 120 -2.81 -3.61 -8.57
C ALA A 120 -3.54 -2.37 -9.11
N ARG A 121 -4.85 -2.47 -9.33
CA ARG A 121 -5.70 -1.35 -9.76
C ARG A 121 -5.66 -0.21 -8.74
N THR A 122 -5.88 -0.53 -7.46
CA THR A 122 -5.87 0.46 -6.38
C THR A 122 -4.51 1.12 -6.22
N ILE A 123 -3.42 0.35 -6.27
CA ILE A 123 -2.06 0.91 -6.21
C ILE A 123 -1.87 1.90 -7.36
N ASN A 124 -2.13 1.50 -8.61
CA ASN A 124 -2.00 2.38 -9.76
C ASN A 124 -2.85 3.66 -9.61
N GLN A 125 -4.05 3.55 -9.05
CA GLN A 125 -4.89 4.71 -8.77
C GLN A 125 -4.29 5.64 -7.71
N SER A 126 -3.70 5.08 -6.64
CA SER A 126 -3.04 5.86 -5.58
C SER A 126 -1.76 6.56 -6.03
N THR A 127 -1.12 6.10 -7.12
CA THR A 127 0.06 6.76 -7.70
C THR A 127 -0.28 8.00 -8.54
N LEU A 128 -1.57 8.24 -8.84
CA LEU A 128 -2.00 9.40 -9.61
C LEU A 128 -1.80 10.68 -8.78
N PRO A 129 -1.28 11.77 -9.36
CA PRO A 129 -1.09 13.02 -8.64
C PRO A 129 -2.38 13.53 -8.01
N LEU A 130 -2.29 13.97 -6.74
CA LEU A 130 -3.39 14.45 -5.91
C LEU A 130 -4.30 15.51 -6.59
N ALA A 131 -3.78 16.25 -7.58
CA ALA A 131 -4.53 17.21 -8.38
C ALA A 131 -5.74 16.61 -9.14
N ALA A 132 -5.84 15.28 -9.28
CA ALA A 132 -7.00 14.60 -9.85
C ALA A 132 -8.14 14.35 -8.84
N HIS A 133 -7.86 14.44 -7.54
CA HIS A 133 -8.85 14.32 -6.46
C HIS A 133 -9.50 15.67 -6.13
N THR A 134 -9.85 16.49 -7.13
CA THR A 134 -10.67 17.68 -6.87
C THR A 134 -12.05 17.24 -6.39
N THR A 135 -12.34 17.51 -5.13
CA THR A 135 -13.68 17.42 -4.55
C THR A 135 -14.55 18.45 -5.24
N VAL A 136 -15.43 18.02 -6.14
CA VAL A 136 -16.53 18.88 -6.61
C VAL A 136 -17.53 18.97 -5.46
N ILE A 137 -17.41 19.99 -4.61
CA ILE A 137 -18.46 20.35 -3.66
C ILE A 137 -19.40 21.31 -4.40
N GLU A 138 -20.23 20.78 -5.30
CA GLU A 138 -21.33 21.56 -5.84
C GLU A 138 -22.55 21.38 -4.93
N VAL A 139 -22.74 22.32 -4.00
CA VAL A 139 -24.02 22.49 -3.32
C VAL A 139 -24.91 23.28 -4.28
N LEU A 140 -25.68 22.57 -5.10
CA LEU A 140 -26.72 23.18 -5.92
C LEU A 140 -27.62 24.04 -5.03
N ARG A 141 -27.57 25.36 -5.21
CA ARG A 141 -28.47 26.30 -4.56
C ARG A 141 -29.77 26.35 -5.37
N PRO A 142 -30.96 26.16 -4.75
CA PRO A 142 -32.22 26.42 -5.43
C PRO A 142 -32.30 27.91 -5.79
N THR A 143 -32.35 28.23 -7.07
CA THR A 143 -32.84 29.53 -7.52
C THR A 143 -34.36 29.51 -7.50
N ARG A 144 -34.90 30.60 -6.95
CA ARG A 144 -36.31 30.88 -6.65
C ARG A 144 -37.30 30.54 -7.76
#